data_AF-A0A8B6Y3S4-F1
#
_entry.id   AF-A0A8B6Y3S4-F1
#
_cell.length_a   1.000
_cell.length_b   1.000
_cell.length_c   1.000
_cell.angle_alpha   90.00
_cell.angle_beta   90.00
_cell.angle_gamma   90.00
#
_symmetry.space_group_name_H-M   'P 1'
#
loop_
_entity.id
_entity.type
_entity.pdbx_description
1 polymer ?
#
loop_
_entity_poly.entity_id
_entity_poly.type
_entity_poly.pdbx_seq_one_letter_code
_entity_poly.pdbx_strand_id
1 'polypeptide(L)'
;MHIHVLGVMQFLGYQLFNIKKQIRSQTLLGLRIRKKIVSGGCDNLIKIWSYSESDSKWIEEDQLSAHSDWVRDVAFAPNCGLDSLILASCSLDGRVIIWRKNEKEGSQWTHQVLNKFNEAIWHVSWSLAGNILAVSGADNKVSLWKETLDGTWACVSNVEKGIGLPP
;
A
#
# COMPACT_ATOMS: atom_id res chain seq x y z
N MET A 1 12.56 -23.13 5.97
CA MET A 1 11.74 -23.38 4.76
C MET A 1 10.30 -23.04 5.12
N HIS A 2 9.96 -21.74 5.07
CA HIS A 2 8.69 -21.24 5.58
C HIS A 2 7.72 -21.09 4.40
N ILE A 3 6.66 -21.89 4.44
CA ILE A 3 5.67 -22.05 3.38
C ILE A 3 4.74 -20.85 3.48
N HIS A 4 4.71 -19.98 2.46
CA HIS A 4 3.69 -18.96 2.32
C HIS A 4 2.38 -19.64 1.91
N VAL A 5 1.40 -19.67 2.81
CA VAL A 5 0.04 -20.08 2.49
C VAL A 5 -0.64 -18.94 1.74
N LEU A 6 -0.75 -19.08 0.42
CA LEU A 6 -1.65 -18.32 -0.44
C LEU A 6 -3.08 -18.74 -0.14
N GLY A 7 -3.78 -17.98 0.70
CA GLY A 7 -5.21 -18.11 0.91
C GLY A 7 -5.96 -17.40 -0.21
N VAL A 8 -6.25 -18.13 -1.29
CA VAL A 8 -7.21 -17.71 -2.33
C VAL A 8 -8.61 -17.89 -1.76
N MET A 9 -9.33 -16.81 -1.46
CA MET A 9 -10.78 -16.88 -1.33
C MET A 9 -11.40 -16.52 -2.67
N GLN A 10 -11.87 -17.56 -3.34
CA GLN A 10 -12.61 -17.51 -4.58
C GLN A 10 -14.04 -17.04 -4.30
N PHE A 11 -14.41 -15.87 -4.81
CA PHE A 11 -15.80 -15.55 -5.11
C PHE A 11 -15.92 -15.36 -6.64
N LEU A 12 -16.97 -15.96 -7.18
CA LEU A 12 -17.28 -16.07 -8.60
C LEU A 12 -17.33 -14.69 -9.29
N GLY A 13 -16.63 -14.59 -10.43
CA GLY A 13 -16.70 -13.45 -11.35
C GLY A 13 -15.51 -12.51 -11.23
N TYR A 14 -14.60 -12.61 -12.21
CA TYR A 14 -13.44 -11.77 -12.49
C TYR A 14 -13.35 -10.43 -11.72
N GLN A 15 -12.71 -10.46 -10.55
CA GLN A 15 -12.16 -9.28 -9.86
C GLN A 15 -10.83 -9.71 -9.25
N LEU A 16 -9.71 -9.17 -9.76
CA LEU A 16 -8.38 -9.40 -9.20
C LEU A 16 -8.24 -8.62 -7.90
N PHE A 17 -8.75 -9.20 -6.80
CA PHE A 17 -8.54 -8.69 -5.45
C PHE A 17 -7.10 -8.97 -5.00
N ASN A 18 -6.27 -7.93 -4.89
CA ASN A 18 -4.99 -8.04 -4.19
C ASN A 18 -5.18 -7.64 -2.72
N ILE A 19 -5.55 -8.61 -1.88
CA ILE A 19 -5.74 -8.41 -0.44
C ILE A 19 -4.41 -8.69 0.27
N LYS A 20 -3.65 -7.66 0.60
CA LYS A 20 -2.52 -7.78 1.53
C LYS A 20 -3.05 -7.80 2.96
N LYS A 21 -3.26 -9.01 3.49
CA LYS A 21 -3.72 -9.24 4.87
C LYS A 21 -2.57 -9.00 5.86
N GLN A 22 -2.57 -7.85 6.54
CA GLN A 22 -1.68 -7.63 7.68
C GLN A 22 -2.39 -8.05 8.98
N ILE A 23 -2.14 -9.27 9.45
CA ILE A 23 -2.63 -9.74 10.76
C ILE A 23 -1.64 -9.25 11.82
N ARG A 24 -2.09 -8.42 12.76
CA ARG A 24 -1.32 -8.09 13.98
C ARG A 24 -2.11 -8.53 15.20
N SER A 25 -1.56 -9.49 15.94
CA SER A 25 -1.94 -9.84 17.31
C SER A 25 -0.71 -9.58 18.16
N GLN A 26 -0.80 -8.67 19.14
CA GLN A 26 -0.21 -8.80 20.49
C GLN A 26 -0.89 -7.79 21.44
N THR A 27 -1.31 -8.29 22.59
CA THR A 27 -1.77 -7.50 23.74
C THR A 27 -0.55 -7.15 24.59
N LEU A 28 -0.27 -5.87 24.81
CA LEU A 28 0.33 -5.30 26.04
C LEU A 28 0.43 -3.78 25.89
N LEU A 29 0.01 -3.06 26.94
CA LEU A 29 0.05 -1.59 27.13
C LEU A 29 -1.01 -0.75 26.42
N GLY A 30 -2.31 -0.96 26.67
CA GLY A 30 -3.36 0.07 26.45
C GLY A 30 -3.52 0.65 25.03
N LEU A 31 -2.72 0.19 24.07
CA LEU A 31 -2.74 0.57 22.67
C LEU A 31 -3.90 -0.17 22.03
N ARG A 32 -4.94 0.57 21.67
CA ARG A 32 -6.07 0.03 20.91
C ARG A 32 -5.61 -0.21 19.47
N ILE A 33 -4.97 -1.36 19.23
CA ILE A 33 -4.61 -1.79 17.88
C ILE A 33 -5.91 -2.09 17.13
N ARG A 34 -6.34 -1.18 16.26
CA ARG A 34 -7.46 -1.44 15.35
C ARG A 34 -6.93 -2.23 14.16
N LYS A 35 -7.54 -3.38 13.87
CA LYS A 35 -7.24 -4.13 12.65
C LYS A 35 -7.79 -3.34 11.47
N LYS A 36 -6.92 -2.98 10.53
CA LYS A 36 -7.28 -2.31 9.29
C LYS A 36 -6.86 -3.14 8.08
N ILE A 37 -7.67 -3.11 7.05
CA ILE A 37 -7.35 -3.64 5.72
C ILE A 37 -7.58 -2.56 4.68
N VAL A 38 -6.90 -2.69 3.56
CA VAL A 38 -7.03 -1.80 2.41
C VAL A 38 -7.14 -2.64 1.15
N SER A 39 -7.96 -2.18 0.22
CA SER A 39 -8.12 -2.78 -1.11
C SER A 39 -8.08 -1.69 -2.18
N GLY A 40 -7.45 -1.99 -3.30
CA GLY A 40 -7.61 -1.24 -4.55
C GLY A 40 -8.50 -2.01 -5.53
N GLY A 41 -9.27 -1.31 -6.34
CA GLY A 41 -10.20 -1.91 -7.31
C GLY A 41 -10.05 -1.41 -8.75
N CYS A 42 -10.74 -2.09 -9.66
CA CYS A 42 -10.92 -1.67 -11.05
C CYS A 42 -11.89 -0.48 -11.21
N ASP A 43 -12.53 -0.06 -10.12
CA ASP A 43 -13.34 1.14 -9.99
C ASP A 43 -12.50 2.41 -9.75
N ASN A 44 -11.17 2.29 -9.78
CA ASN A 44 -10.19 3.33 -9.51
C ASN A 44 -10.18 3.81 -8.05
N LEU A 45 -10.88 3.08 -7.17
CA LEU A 45 -11.03 3.44 -5.77
C LEU A 45 -10.10 2.61 -4.89
N ILE A 46 -9.77 3.22 -3.76
CA ILE A 46 -9.14 2.54 -2.65
C ILE A 46 -10.11 2.58 -1.49
N LYS A 47 -10.39 1.42 -0.89
CA LYS A 47 -11.30 1.29 0.24
C LYS A 47 -10.53 0.81 1.46
N ILE A 48 -10.81 1.43 2.59
CA ILE A 48 -10.20 1.12 3.87
C ILE A 48 -11.29 0.60 4.79
N TRP A 49 -11.01 -0.52 5.45
CA TRP A 49 -11.94 -1.15 6.36
C TRP A 49 -11.29 -1.32 7.72
N SER A 50 -12.07 -1.11 8.77
CA SER A 50 -11.68 -1.42 10.15
C SER A 50 -12.53 -2.56 10.70
N TYR A 51 -11.90 -3.40 11.52
CA TYR A 51 -12.63 -4.45 12.22
C TYR A 51 -13.25 -3.89 13.49
N SER A 52 -14.57 -3.98 13.58
CA SER A 52 -15.31 -3.69 14.81
C SER A 52 -15.37 -4.94 15.67
N GLU A 53 -14.68 -4.93 16.82
CA GLU A 53 -14.74 -6.02 17.79
C GLU A 53 -16.12 -6.15 18.43
N SER A 54 -16.89 -5.06 18.58
CA SER A 54 -18.25 -5.11 19.16
C SER A 54 -19.22 -5.89 18.29
N ASP A 55 -19.10 -5.70 16.98
CA ASP A 55 -20.04 -6.25 16.00
C ASP A 55 -19.45 -7.48 15.28
N SER A 56 -18.20 -7.83 15.60
CA SER A 56 -17.41 -8.87 14.94
C SER A 56 -17.45 -8.81 13.41
N LYS A 57 -17.40 -7.59 12.85
CA LYS A 57 -17.55 -7.34 11.40
C LYS A 57 -16.55 -6.31 10.89
N TRP A 58 -16.22 -6.40 9.61
CA TRP A 58 -15.48 -5.36 8.90
C TRP A 58 -16.43 -4.25 8.45
N ILE A 59 -16.05 -3.01 8.73
CA ILE A 59 -16.81 -1.81 8.38
C ILE A 59 -15.95 -0.94 7.49
N GLU A 60 -16.50 -0.48 6.37
CA GLU A 60 -15.83 0.49 5.49
C GLU A 60 -15.70 1.81 6.26
N GLU A 61 -14.46 2.28 6.42
CA GLU A 61 -14.13 3.48 7.18
C GLU A 61 -13.91 4.67 6.25
N ASP A 62 -13.17 4.46 5.15
CA ASP A 62 -12.82 5.52 4.20
C ASP A 62 -12.79 4.97 2.77
N GLN A 63 -13.09 5.87 1.82
CA GLN A 63 -12.93 5.66 0.39
C GLN A 63 -12.04 6.78 -0.18
N LEU A 64 -10.97 6.40 -0.88
CA LEU A 64 -10.00 7.32 -1.46
C LEU A 64 -10.10 7.27 -2.98
N SER A 65 -10.14 8.45 -3.59
CA SER A 65 -10.24 8.62 -5.04
C SER A 65 -9.21 9.64 -5.52
N ALA A 66 -8.27 9.20 -6.34
CA ALA A 66 -7.27 10.06 -7.00
C ALA A 66 -6.66 9.41 -8.25
N HIS A 67 -6.69 8.08 -8.33
CA HIS A 67 -6.31 7.37 -9.54
C HIS A 67 -7.34 7.55 -10.64
N SER A 68 -6.86 7.63 -11.89
CA SER A 68 -7.72 7.76 -13.08
C SER A 68 -7.94 6.43 -13.80
N ASP A 69 -7.32 5.36 -13.31
CA ASP A 69 -7.40 4.00 -13.86
C ASP A 69 -7.23 2.96 -12.74
N TRP A 70 -7.31 1.67 -13.06
CA TRP A 70 -7.36 0.55 -12.12
C TRP A 70 -6.24 0.61 -11.10
N VAL A 71 -6.61 0.52 -9.82
CA VAL A 71 -5.63 0.41 -8.74
C VAL A 71 -5.11 -1.02 -8.70
N ARG A 72 -3.81 -1.19 -8.92
CA ARG A 72 -3.16 -2.48 -9.10
C ARG A 72 -2.62 -3.06 -7.80
N ASP A 73 -2.15 -2.19 -6.90
CA ASP A 73 -1.64 -2.59 -5.59
C ASP A 73 -1.77 -1.46 -4.58
N VAL A 74 -1.87 -1.84 -3.31
CA VAL A 74 -1.99 -0.97 -2.16
C VAL A 74 -1.18 -1.55 -1.00
N ALA A 75 -0.50 -0.69 -0.23
CA ALA A 75 0.32 -1.16 0.89
C ALA A 75 0.41 -0.11 2.00
N PHE A 76 0.08 -0.50 3.24
CA PHE A 76 0.34 0.33 4.42
C PHE A 76 1.83 0.34 4.76
N ALA A 77 2.36 1.50 5.12
CA ALA A 77 3.68 1.58 5.71
C ALA A 77 3.64 1.05 7.15
N PRO A 78 4.65 0.29 7.60
CA PRO A 78 4.76 -0.09 9.00
C PRO A 78 5.12 1.13 9.85
N ASN A 79 4.17 1.60 10.66
CA ASN A 79 4.29 2.77 11.55
C ASN A 79 3.99 2.39 13.02
N CYS A 80 4.66 1.37 13.56
CA CYS A 80 4.36 0.86 14.91
C CYS A 80 4.38 1.98 15.97
N GLY A 81 3.22 2.28 16.56
CA GLY A 81 3.09 3.21 17.69
C GLY A 81 2.92 4.69 17.33
N LEU A 82 2.76 5.04 16.05
CA LEU A 82 2.47 6.41 15.62
C LEU A 82 1.00 6.56 15.21
N ASP A 83 0.41 7.71 15.55
CA ASP A 83 -0.97 8.04 15.21
C ASP A 83 -1.17 8.44 13.73
N SER A 84 -0.12 8.35 12.90
CA SER A 84 -0.14 8.77 11.50
C SER A 84 -0.07 7.56 10.57
N LEU A 85 -1.17 7.25 9.88
CA LEU A 85 -1.22 6.20 8.87
C LEU A 85 -0.62 6.69 7.57
N ILE A 86 0.24 5.88 6.96
CA ILE A 86 0.79 6.10 5.63
C ILE A 86 0.43 4.90 4.76
N LEU A 87 -0.09 5.16 3.56
CA LEU A 87 -0.48 4.17 2.57
C LEU A 87 0.12 4.54 1.22
N ALA A 88 0.60 3.56 0.48
CA ALA A 88 0.97 3.71 -0.93
C ALA A 88 -0.07 2.99 -1.80
N SER A 89 -0.37 3.57 -2.95
CA SER A 89 -1.14 2.93 -4.01
C SER A 89 -0.47 3.13 -5.36
N CYS A 90 -0.69 2.19 -6.26
CA CYS A 90 -0.26 2.31 -7.65
C CYS A 90 -1.35 1.86 -8.62
N SER A 91 -1.32 2.42 -9.83
CA SER A 91 -2.35 2.20 -10.82
C SER A 91 -1.78 2.01 -12.23
N LEU A 92 -2.66 1.50 -13.10
CA LEU A 92 -2.47 1.46 -14.54
C LEU A 92 -2.30 2.86 -15.15
N ASP A 93 -2.72 3.93 -14.45
CA ASP A 93 -2.52 5.33 -14.85
C ASP A 93 -1.05 5.82 -14.78
N GLY A 94 -0.13 4.93 -14.39
CA GLY A 94 1.29 5.19 -14.26
C GLY A 94 1.67 6.00 -13.02
N ARG A 95 0.73 6.27 -12.11
CA ARG A 95 0.99 7.04 -10.89
C ARG A 95 1.19 6.12 -9.69
N VAL A 96 2.09 6.56 -8.82
CA VAL A 96 2.15 6.10 -7.43
C VAL A 96 1.72 7.25 -6.54
N ILE A 97 0.76 6.99 -5.65
CA ILE A 97 0.20 7.99 -4.74
C ILE A 97 0.47 7.57 -3.31
N ILE A 98 0.92 8.52 -2.50
CA ILE A 98 1.13 8.36 -1.06
C ILE A 98 0.00 9.08 -0.35
N TRP A 99 -0.65 8.35 0.55
CA TRP A 99 -1.78 8.81 1.34
C TRP A 99 -1.37 8.90 2.80
N ARG A 100 -1.82 9.96 3.47
CA ARG A 100 -1.55 10.16 4.90
C ARG A 100 -2.83 10.52 5.65
N LYS A 101 -2.97 10.01 6.87
CA LYS A 101 -4.06 10.37 7.79
C LYS A 101 -3.56 10.37 9.22
N ASN A 102 -3.84 11.44 9.95
CA ASN A 102 -3.59 11.53 11.39
C ASN A 102 -4.85 11.05 12.13
N GLU A 103 -4.75 9.92 12.85
CA GLU A 103 -5.87 9.31 13.57
C GLU A 103 -6.28 10.09 14.82
N LYS A 104 -5.34 10.80 15.47
CA LYS A 104 -5.65 11.57 16.70
C LYS A 104 -6.52 12.79 16.45
N GLU A 105 -6.28 13.45 15.33
CA GLU A 105 -6.97 14.70 14.97
C GLU A 105 -8.31 14.43 14.26
N GLY A 106 -8.62 13.17 13.94
CA GLY A 106 -9.76 12.84 13.08
C GLY A 106 -9.60 13.44 11.66
N SER A 107 -8.36 13.69 11.26
CA SER A 107 -8.05 14.40 10.01
C SER A 107 -8.47 13.58 8.80
N GLN A 108 -8.89 14.29 7.75
CA GLN A 108 -9.19 13.71 6.44
C GLN A 108 -7.91 13.11 5.83
N TRP A 109 -8.07 12.12 4.96
CA TRP A 109 -6.96 11.60 4.17
C TRP A 109 -6.43 12.70 3.23
N THR A 110 -5.11 12.90 3.25
CA THR A 110 -4.40 13.73 2.27
C THR A 110 -3.58 12.85 1.36
N HIS A 111 -3.28 13.33 0.16
CA HIS A 111 -2.51 12.57 -0.80
C HIS A 111 -1.50 13.41 -1.57
N GLN A 112 -0.44 12.76 -2.02
CA GLN A 112 0.63 13.33 -2.81
C GLN A 112 1.01 12.33 -3.91
N VAL A 113 1.14 12.81 -5.14
CA VAL A 113 1.71 12.00 -6.22
C VAL A 113 3.20 11.87 -5.99
N LEU A 114 3.69 10.65 -5.77
CA LEU A 114 5.11 10.36 -5.59
C LEU A 114 5.88 10.57 -6.88
N ASN A 115 5.39 9.96 -7.96
CA ASN A 115 5.92 10.14 -9.30
C ASN A 115 4.87 9.71 -10.34
N LYS A 116 5.02 10.24 -11.56
CA LYS A 116 4.32 9.77 -12.74
C LYS A 116 5.31 9.03 -13.63
N PHE A 117 5.13 7.72 -13.71
CA PHE A 117 5.87 6.84 -14.60
C PHE A 117 5.22 6.85 -15.99
N ASN A 118 6.00 6.52 -17.01
CA ASN A 118 5.50 6.45 -18.39
C ASN A 118 4.68 5.18 -18.66
N GLU A 119 4.83 4.17 -17.79
CA GLU A 119 4.27 2.83 -17.93
C GLU A 119 3.39 2.48 -16.74
N ALA A 120 2.55 1.46 -16.90
CA ALA A 120 1.71 0.91 -15.87
C ALA A 120 2.52 0.46 -14.64
N ILE A 121 2.05 0.79 -13.43
CA ILE A 121 2.68 0.32 -12.20
C ILE A 121 1.86 -0.85 -11.63
N TRP A 122 2.56 -1.94 -11.33
CA TRP A 122 1.93 -3.19 -10.92
C TRP A 122 1.97 -3.42 -9.43
N HIS A 123 3.07 -3.04 -8.76
CA HIS A 123 3.28 -3.35 -7.35
C HIS A 123 3.95 -2.21 -6.58
N VAL A 124 3.56 -2.13 -5.30
CA VAL A 124 4.19 -1.27 -4.30
C VAL A 124 4.47 -2.06 -3.03
N SER A 125 5.62 -1.83 -2.41
CA SER A 125 5.98 -2.48 -1.14
C SER A 125 6.83 -1.60 -0.26
N TRP A 126 6.44 -1.45 1.01
CA TRP A 126 7.21 -0.73 2.00
C TRP A 126 8.32 -1.59 2.59
N SER A 127 9.44 -0.95 2.96
CA SER A 127 10.42 -1.54 3.86
C SER A 127 9.83 -1.78 5.24
N LEU A 128 10.37 -2.73 6.01
CA LEU A 128 9.94 -2.98 7.39
C LEU A 128 10.12 -1.77 8.31
N ALA A 129 11.06 -0.89 7.98
CA ALA A 129 11.29 0.37 8.67
C ALA A 129 10.34 1.50 8.22
N GLY A 130 9.53 1.29 7.17
CA GLY A 130 8.52 2.23 6.68
C GLY A 130 9.07 3.47 5.99
N ASN A 131 10.37 3.51 5.69
CA ASN A 131 11.07 4.68 5.16
C ASN A 131 11.48 4.55 3.69
N ILE A 132 11.39 3.36 3.10
CA ILE A 132 11.70 3.11 1.68
C ILE A 132 10.49 2.43 1.05
N LEU A 133 10.10 2.89 -0.14
CA LEU A 133 9.08 2.28 -0.96
C LEU A 133 9.71 1.69 -2.22
N ALA A 134 9.49 0.40 -2.44
CA ALA A 134 9.80 -0.25 -3.72
C ALA A 134 8.59 -0.15 -4.65
N VAL A 135 8.85 0.21 -5.91
CA VAL A 135 7.86 0.37 -6.97
C VAL A 135 8.31 -0.45 -8.17
N SER A 136 7.41 -1.24 -8.75
CA SER A 136 7.67 -1.97 -10.00
C SER A 136 6.52 -1.87 -11.00
N GLY A 137 6.87 -1.74 -12.27
CA GLY A 137 5.92 -1.52 -13.37
C GLY A 137 6.23 -2.34 -14.61
N ALA A 138 5.57 -1.98 -15.71
CA ALA A 138 5.73 -2.65 -17.01
C ALA A 138 7.06 -2.34 -17.71
N ASP A 139 7.80 -1.34 -17.22
CA ASP A 139 9.13 -0.97 -17.72
C ASP A 139 10.23 -2.00 -17.37
N ASN A 140 9.86 -3.10 -16.68
CA ASN A 140 10.77 -4.14 -16.18
C ASN A 140 11.84 -3.63 -15.21
N LYS A 141 11.61 -2.46 -14.59
CA LYS A 141 12.52 -1.89 -13.59
C LYS A 141 11.87 -1.94 -12.21
N VAL A 142 12.72 -1.98 -11.19
CA VAL A 142 12.31 -1.73 -9.81
C VAL A 142 12.99 -0.46 -9.35
N SER A 143 12.21 0.52 -8.93
CA SER A 143 12.71 1.77 -8.38
C SER A 143 12.46 1.81 -6.88
N LEU A 144 13.43 2.35 -6.14
CA LEU A 144 13.34 2.57 -4.71
C LEU A 144 13.21 4.05 -4.43
N TRP A 145 12.26 4.40 -3.57
CA TRP A 145 11.90 5.77 -3.27
C TRP A 145 11.98 6.04 -1.78
N LYS A 146 12.44 7.23 -1.43
CA LYS A 146 12.53 7.71 -0.06
C LYS A 146 12.00 9.13 0.02
N GLU A 147 11.27 9.42 1.09
CA GLU A 147 10.86 10.78 1.43
C GLU A 147 12.04 11.58 1.99
N THR A 148 12.24 12.80 1.47
CA THR A 148 13.22 13.77 1.96
C THR A 148 12.65 14.57 3.12
N LEU A 149 13.51 15.30 3.83
CA LEU A 149 13.09 16.15 4.96
C LEU A 149 12.09 17.24 4.56
N ASP A 150 12.09 17.63 3.28
CA ASP A 150 11.19 18.64 2.73
C ASP A 150 9.82 18.07 2.32
N GLY A 151 9.56 16.78 2.58
CA GLY A 151 8.32 16.10 2.22
C GLY A 151 8.21 15.75 0.72
N THR A 152 9.32 15.83 -0.02
CA THR A 152 9.38 15.39 -1.42
C THR A 152 9.88 13.96 -1.52
N TRP A 153 9.53 13.25 -2.59
CA TRP A 153 9.99 11.88 -2.80
C TRP A 153 11.12 11.85 -3.81
N ALA A 154 12.23 11.22 -3.42
CA ALA A 154 13.40 11.04 -4.27
C ALA A 154 13.61 9.56 -4.61
N CYS A 155 13.93 9.29 -5.87
CA CYS A 155 14.38 7.98 -6.30
C CYS A 155 15.81 7.76 -5.80
N VAL A 156 16.00 6.77 -4.92
CA VAL A 156 17.31 6.46 -4.32
C VAL A 156 18.07 5.37 -5.08
N SER A 157 17.37 4.54 -5.86
CA SER A 157 18.01 3.50 -6.68
C SER A 157 17.05 2.99 -7.76
N ASN A 158 17.60 2.63 -8.91
CA ASN A 158 16.93 1.86 -9.95
C ASN A 158 17.67 0.54 -10.11
N VAL A 159 16.97 -0.57 -9.87
CA VAL A 159 17.49 -1.90 -10.14
C VAL A 159 17.05 -2.29 -11.54
N GLU A 160 18.01 -2.26 -12.45
CA GLU A 160 17.87 -2.86 -13.78
C GLU A 160 18.28 -4.33 -13.69
N LYS A 161 17.71 -5.16 -14.57
CA LYS A 161 18.07 -6.58 -14.64
C LYS A 161 19.58 -6.68 -14.81
N GLY A 162 20.27 -7.30 -13.86
CA GLY A 162 21.70 -7.58 -13.96
C GLY A 162 21.94 -8.30 -15.28
N ILE A 163 22.80 -7.72 -16.11
CA ILE A 163 23.40 -8.41 -17.25
C ILE A 163 24.02 -9.66 -16.65
N GLY A 164 23.45 -10.83 -16.92
CA GLY A 164 24.04 -12.08 -16.46
C GLY A 164 25.46 -12.12 -16.97
N LEU A 165 26.45 -12.13 -16.07
CA LEU A 165 27.80 -12.45 -16.47
C LEU A 165 27.74 -13.85 -17.10
N PRO A 166 28.26 -14.04 -18.32
CA PRO A 166 28.30 -15.37 -18.93
C PRO A 166 29.09 -16.34 -18.04
N PRO A 167 28.77 -17.65 -18.12
CA PRO A 167 29.31 -18.68 -17.23
C PRO A 167 30.83 -18.82 -17.30
#